data_AF-A0A933QCD0-F1
#
_entry.id   AF-A0A933QCD0-F1
#
_cell.length_a   1.000
_cell.length_b   1.000
_cell.length_c   1.000
_cell.angle_alpha   90.00
_cell.angle_beta   90.00
_cell.angle_gamma   90.00
#
_symmetry.space_group_name_H-M   'P 1'
#
loop_
_entity.id
_entity.type
_entity.pdbx_description
1 polymer ?
#
loop_
_entity_poly.entity_id
_entity_poly.type
_entity_poly.pdbx_seq_one_letter_code
_entity_poly.pdbx_strand_id
1 'polypeptide(L)'
;MIRDFKTRIFCRETGYSLREVDSGDQLWIERIDDFFRRTSLLPPDGDPNEYSAAFEAVYSNERQRRQYIDDAISKGTPCFGHRVLAALMSNRQLSCVFTTNFDPLVEDSATLANSLLPAESRVKPTVAALDSAERALRCLEESDWPLVAKLHGDYQSLEIKNTGSELERQDERMRHVLVEASKRFGLVVVGYSGRDASVMEAFASVLKDPNPYPSGLYWVTSSASKLLPAVQQFLEHATLAGVDVAIVEAKTFDELAADVVNQIRLPDVLSEHVMQRRAPARLQPVKLPEAEARAFPVLRYSALLVETLPSVARRMTLNKAATSPEVRQLLKNQKCRAVVAAIGRELAVFGKDAEVIAALGSLGAQPAGTFDLNPIRDSWALGLMYDALIKALSRHRPLLPRYKRTGHSLVVAGPRVGEEAEWARKREAQLAQLRFAYDASLTGAVPKLGYEYQEGVFLKLERIEDRWWCGFEPFTFVDVPREVLPMQAPEDRVELERPAIGRGGDPAGDWRRERWARKFNKQWAGIISAWAALLTSTDGGRVRAFGLEDGSGVDAVFSISQVTGWSRPSHHHDYFERAK
;
A
#
# COMPACT_ATOMS: atom_id res chain seq x y z
N MET A 1 15.84 -3.60 -0.32
CA MET A 1 16.84 -3.53 0.78
C MET A 1 16.34 -2.72 1.97
N ILE A 2 16.01 -1.42 1.81
CA ILE A 2 15.48 -0.60 2.94
C ILE A 2 14.30 -1.23 3.68
N ARG A 3 13.39 -1.89 2.94
CA ARG A 3 12.26 -2.61 3.53
C ARG A 3 12.67 -3.77 4.44
N ASP A 4 13.69 -4.55 4.06
CA ASP A 4 14.22 -5.61 4.92
C ASP A 4 14.79 -5.04 6.22
N PHE A 5 15.49 -3.90 6.13
CA PHE A 5 16.00 -3.20 7.32
C PHE A 5 14.87 -2.72 8.23
N LYS A 6 13.85 -2.06 7.65
CA LYS A 6 12.63 -1.67 8.37
C LYS A 6 11.94 -2.87 9.03
N THR A 7 11.81 -3.99 8.33
CA THR A 7 11.24 -5.23 8.88
C THR A 7 12.04 -5.75 10.07
N ARG A 8 13.38 -5.79 9.97
CA ARG A 8 14.25 -6.24 11.07
C ARG A 8 14.15 -5.33 12.30
N ILE A 9 14.16 -4.02 12.10
CA ILE A 9 13.99 -3.05 13.17
C ILE A 9 12.60 -3.23 13.79
N PHE A 10 11.54 -3.25 12.97
CA PHE A 10 10.16 -3.48 13.44
C PHE A 10 10.05 -4.74 14.30
N CYS A 11 10.56 -5.88 13.82
CA CYS A 11 10.54 -7.14 14.57
C CYS A 11 11.30 -7.05 15.89
N ARG A 12 12.48 -6.38 15.91
CA ARG A 12 13.27 -6.16 17.13
C ARG A 12 12.51 -5.33 18.16
N GLU A 13 11.86 -4.25 17.74
CA GLU A 13 11.17 -3.32 18.65
C GLU A 13 9.79 -3.81 19.10
N THR A 14 9.13 -4.66 18.31
CA THR A 14 7.78 -5.17 18.62
C THR A 14 7.77 -6.60 19.18
N GLY A 15 8.91 -7.29 19.13
CA GLY A 15 9.07 -8.67 19.59
C GLY A 15 8.52 -9.73 18.63
N TYR A 16 8.07 -9.36 17.42
CA TYR A 16 7.66 -10.31 16.40
C TYR A 16 8.85 -11.10 15.85
N SER A 17 8.63 -12.37 15.49
CA SER A 17 9.65 -13.16 14.81
C SER A 17 9.74 -12.76 13.33
N LEU A 18 10.97 -12.69 12.79
CA LEU A 18 11.20 -12.48 11.35
C LEU A 18 10.53 -13.53 10.46
N ARG A 19 10.22 -14.72 10.99
CA ARG A 19 9.50 -15.78 10.26
C ARG A 19 8.00 -15.56 10.15
N GLU A 20 7.44 -14.70 11.01
CA GLU A 20 6.00 -14.42 11.08
C GLU A 20 5.61 -13.17 10.28
N VAL A 21 6.61 -12.36 9.90
CA VAL A 21 6.41 -11.11 9.16
C VAL A 21 6.79 -11.31 7.70
N ASP A 22 5.78 -11.35 6.84
CA ASP A 22 5.98 -11.35 5.40
C ASP A 22 6.12 -9.91 4.90
N SER A 23 7.35 -9.49 4.59
CA SER A 23 7.65 -8.16 4.08
C SER A 23 7.11 -7.89 2.65
N GLY A 24 6.59 -8.91 1.97
CA GLY A 24 5.90 -8.80 0.68
C GLY A 24 4.38 -8.63 0.78
N ASP A 25 3.79 -8.92 1.95
CA ASP A 25 2.34 -8.78 2.19
C ASP A 25 1.98 -7.31 2.45
N GLN A 26 0.97 -6.81 1.72
CA GLN A 26 0.49 -5.44 1.80
C GLN A 26 0.05 -5.04 3.22
N LEU A 27 -0.54 -5.95 3.98
CA LEU A 27 -0.99 -5.70 5.34
C LEU A 27 0.19 -5.53 6.31
N TRP A 28 1.23 -6.35 6.16
CA TRP A 28 2.47 -6.22 6.94
C TRP A 28 3.24 -4.97 6.55
N ILE A 29 3.29 -4.65 5.26
CA ILE A 29 3.86 -3.41 4.74
C ILE A 29 3.20 -2.20 5.42
N GLU A 30 1.87 -2.10 5.36
CA GLU A 30 1.14 -0.98 5.94
C GLU A 30 1.35 -0.88 7.46
N ARG A 31 1.47 -2.01 8.14
CA ARG A 31 1.72 -2.08 9.57
C ARG A 31 3.14 -1.64 9.95
N ILE A 32 4.15 -2.05 9.19
CA ILE A 32 5.54 -1.62 9.37
C ILE A 32 5.66 -0.12 9.10
N ASP A 33 5.05 0.37 8.01
CA ASP A 33 5.09 1.79 7.66
C ASP A 33 4.33 2.65 8.69
N ASP A 34 3.18 2.19 9.21
CA ASP A 34 2.45 2.86 10.30
C ASP A 34 3.24 2.88 11.62
N PHE A 35 4.03 1.84 11.91
CA PHE A 35 4.93 1.83 13.07
C PHE A 35 6.02 2.91 12.95
N PHE A 36 6.68 3.04 11.79
CA PHE A 36 7.70 4.08 11.58
C PHE A 36 7.11 5.48 11.48
N ARG A 37 5.87 5.65 11.00
CA ARG A 37 5.16 6.94 11.07
C ARG A 37 4.87 7.41 12.50
N ARG A 38 4.80 6.49 13.47
CA ARG A 38 4.48 6.80 14.87
C ARG A 38 5.71 6.84 15.78
N THR A 39 6.88 6.44 15.29
CA THR A 39 8.11 6.34 16.07
C THR A 39 9.21 7.22 15.46
N SER A 40 10.08 7.81 16.28
CA SER A 40 11.21 8.63 15.81
C SER A 40 12.48 7.81 15.54
N LEU A 41 12.34 6.51 15.28
CA LEU A 41 13.48 5.60 15.14
C LEU A 41 14.21 5.73 13.80
N LEU A 42 13.48 6.13 12.76
CA LEU A 42 14.02 6.39 11.43
C LEU A 42 13.55 7.76 10.94
N PRO A 43 14.29 8.40 10.03
CA PRO A 43 13.80 9.55 9.28
C PRO A 43 12.46 9.25 8.59
N PRO A 44 11.65 10.28 8.27
CA PRO A 44 10.39 10.11 7.55
C PRO A 44 10.56 9.37 6.23
N ASP A 45 9.49 8.70 5.78
CA ASP A 45 9.46 8.04 4.48
C ASP A 45 9.83 9.04 3.37
N GLY A 46 10.84 8.69 2.56
CA GLY A 46 11.32 9.56 1.48
C GLY A 46 12.47 10.49 1.86
N ASP A 47 12.90 10.55 3.11
CA ASP A 47 14.08 11.32 3.53
C ASP A 47 15.37 10.74 2.91
N PRO A 48 16.27 11.55 2.32
CA PRO A 48 17.51 11.05 1.70
C PRO A 48 18.36 10.14 2.59
N ASN A 49 18.35 10.37 3.91
CA ASN A 49 19.14 9.63 4.89
C ASN A 49 18.40 8.40 5.45
N GLU A 50 17.16 8.17 5.06
CA GLU A 50 16.31 7.07 5.56
C GLU A 50 16.98 5.70 5.42
N TYR A 51 17.62 5.45 4.27
CA TYR A 51 18.34 4.20 4.01
C TYR A 51 19.55 4.04 4.93
N SER A 52 20.41 5.07 5.01
CA SER A 52 21.63 5.05 5.82
C SER A 52 21.29 4.88 7.30
N ALA A 53 20.31 5.62 7.80
CA ALA A 53 19.82 5.49 9.17
C ALA A 53 19.26 4.09 9.45
N ALA A 54 18.50 3.50 8.51
CA ALA A 54 18.00 2.14 8.65
C ALA A 54 19.13 1.10 8.65
N PHE A 55 20.14 1.29 7.80
CA PHE A 55 21.28 0.39 7.71
C PHE A 55 22.13 0.42 8.99
N GLU A 56 22.40 1.62 9.53
CA GLU A 56 23.10 1.81 10.80
C GLU A 56 22.31 1.28 12.01
N ALA A 57 20.99 1.45 12.00
CA ALA A 57 20.13 0.96 13.07
C ALA A 57 20.06 -0.58 13.13
N VAL A 58 20.20 -1.27 12.00
CA VAL A 58 20.32 -2.74 11.94
C VAL A 58 21.75 -3.19 12.26
N TYR A 59 22.75 -2.52 11.70
CA TYR A 59 24.16 -2.86 11.80
C TYR A 59 24.96 -1.67 12.33
N SER A 60 25.10 -1.59 13.65
CA SER A 60 25.77 -0.46 14.31
C SER A 60 27.29 -0.44 14.10
N ASN A 61 27.90 -1.60 13.87
CA ASN A 61 29.33 -1.74 13.63
C ASN A 61 29.66 -1.69 12.13
N GLU A 62 30.62 -0.84 11.75
CA GLU A 62 31.14 -0.71 10.37
C GLU A 62 31.60 -2.05 9.78
N ARG A 63 32.23 -2.92 10.57
CA ARG A 63 32.65 -4.25 10.11
C ARG A 63 31.47 -5.14 9.72
N GLN A 64 30.35 -5.05 10.44
CA GLN A 64 29.13 -5.80 10.11
C GLN A 64 28.45 -5.23 8.86
N ARG A 65 28.48 -3.91 8.67
CA ARG A 65 28.01 -3.26 7.45
C ARG A 65 28.81 -3.70 6.23
N ARG A 66 30.15 -3.69 6.33
CA ARG A 66 31.04 -4.23 5.29
C ARG A 66 30.72 -5.69 4.98
N GLN A 67 30.67 -6.56 5.99
CA GLN A 67 30.33 -7.97 5.80
C GLN A 67 28.95 -8.17 5.14
N TYR A 68 27.95 -7.36 5.50
CA TYR A 68 26.63 -7.44 4.86
C TYR A 68 26.71 -7.11 3.36
N ILE A 69 27.48 -6.08 2.99
CA ILE A 69 27.73 -5.70 1.60
C ILE A 69 28.51 -6.81 0.88
N ASP A 70 29.56 -7.36 1.50
CA ASP A 70 30.35 -8.50 0.99
C ASP A 70 29.45 -9.71 0.68
N ASP A 71 28.58 -10.06 1.62
CA ASP A 71 27.63 -11.15 1.49
C ASP A 71 26.60 -10.90 0.38
N ALA A 72 26.15 -9.64 0.23
CA ALA A 72 25.18 -9.27 -0.79
C ALA A 72 25.81 -9.34 -2.19
N ILE A 73 27.04 -8.86 -2.34
CA ILE A 73 27.79 -8.88 -3.61
C ILE A 73 28.13 -10.31 -4.02
N SER A 74 28.65 -11.12 -3.09
CA SER A 74 29.03 -12.52 -3.37
C SER A 74 27.84 -13.42 -3.74
N LYS A 75 26.65 -13.12 -3.24
CA LYS A 75 25.40 -13.82 -3.62
C LYS A 75 24.76 -13.25 -4.88
N GLY A 76 25.19 -12.08 -5.34
CA GLY A 76 24.71 -11.46 -6.56
C GLY A 76 25.04 -12.34 -7.76
N THR A 77 24.04 -12.58 -8.62
CA THR A 77 24.30 -13.22 -9.92
C THR A 77 23.64 -12.39 -11.02
N PRO A 78 24.21 -12.36 -12.25
CA PRO A 78 23.65 -11.58 -13.34
C PRO A 78 22.18 -11.94 -13.64
N CYS A 79 21.27 -10.99 -13.44
CA CYS A 79 19.87 -11.15 -13.84
C CYS A 79 19.69 -11.04 -15.37
N PHE A 80 18.45 -11.18 -15.85
CA PHE A 80 18.15 -11.10 -17.28
C PHE A 80 18.55 -9.73 -17.86
N GLY A 81 18.26 -8.64 -17.15
CA GLY A 81 18.61 -7.29 -17.57
C GLY A 81 20.11 -7.06 -17.70
N HIS A 82 20.95 -7.66 -16.85
CA HIS A 82 22.42 -7.57 -17.00
C HIS A 82 22.89 -8.19 -18.31
N ARG A 83 22.28 -9.31 -18.73
CA ARG A 83 22.59 -9.96 -20.01
C ARG A 83 22.15 -9.12 -21.20
N VAL A 84 20.99 -8.48 -21.11
CA VAL A 84 20.51 -7.57 -22.16
C VAL A 84 21.43 -6.36 -22.30
N LEU A 85 21.83 -5.72 -21.18
CA LEU A 85 22.82 -4.64 -21.21
C LEU A 85 24.15 -5.10 -21.81
N ALA A 86 24.63 -6.28 -21.41
CA ALA A 86 25.86 -6.86 -21.95
C ALA A 86 25.79 -7.15 -23.45
N ALA A 87 24.66 -7.65 -23.94
CA ALA A 87 24.42 -7.89 -25.35
C ALA A 87 24.37 -6.57 -26.14
N LEU A 88 23.69 -5.54 -25.61
CA LEU A 88 23.64 -4.20 -26.18
C LEU A 88 25.03 -3.57 -26.29
N MET A 89 25.84 -3.66 -25.23
CA MET A 89 27.24 -3.18 -25.23
C MET A 89 28.08 -3.93 -26.27
N SER A 90 27.99 -5.27 -26.29
CA SER A 90 28.74 -6.11 -27.23
C SER A 90 28.33 -5.87 -28.68
N ASN A 91 27.08 -5.47 -28.92
CA ASN A 91 26.54 -5.13 -30.22
C ASN A 91 26.67 -3.63 -30.57
N ARG A 92 27.42 -2.84 -29.78
CA ARG A 92 27.64 -1.39 -29.97
C ARG A 92 26.36 -0.55 -30.01
N GLN A 93 25.30 -1.02 -29.37
CA GLN A 93 24.02 -0.32 -29.23
C GLN A 93 23.89 0.42 -27.88
N LEU A 94 24.84 0.20 -26.97
CA LEU A 94 24.96 0.91 -25.69
C LEU A 94 26.40 1.34 -25.48
N SER A 95 26.66 2.65 -25.49
CA SER A 95 28.00 3.22 -25.38
C SER A 95 28.52 3.30 -23.96
N CYS A 96 27.67 3.68 -23.00
CA CYS A 96 28.09 3.95 -21.62
C CYS A 96 27.09 3.37 -20.61
N VAL A 97 27.61 2.82 -19.51
CA VAL A 97 26.87 2.47 -18.31
C VAL A 97 27.51 3.17 -17.12
N PHE A 98 26.72 3.96 -16.39
CA PHE A 98 27.13 4.53 -15.11
C PHE A 98 26.36 3.82 -14.00
N THR A 99 27.06 3.44 -12.92
CA THR A 99 26.43 2.77 -11.78
C THR A 99 26.95 3.29 -10.46
N THR A 100 26.06 3.37 -9.47
CA THR A 100 26.38 3.62 -8.05
C THR A 100 26.60 2.32 -7.28
N ASN A 101 26.42 1.16 -7.92
CA ASN A 101 26.63 -0.13 -7.30
C ASN A 101 28.12 -0.50 -7.29
N PHE A 102 28.53 -1.23 -6.26
CA PHE A 102 29.91 -1.71 -6.09
C PHE A 102 30.16 -3.07 -6.74
N ASP A 103 29.10 -3.86 -6.98
CA ASP A 103 29.20 -5.21 -7.51
C ASP A 103 29.74 -5.25 -8.95
N PRO A 104 30.32 -6.39 -9.39
CA PRO A 104 30.90 -6.51 -10.73
C PRO A 104 29.93 -7.02 -11.80
N LEU A 105 28.62 -7.07 -11.53
CA LEU A 105 27.68 -7.84 -12.37
C LEU A 105 27.56 -7.30 -13.79
N VAL A 106 27.69 -5.99 -13.98
CA VAL A 106 27.69 -5.37 -15.32
C VAL A 106 28.96 -5.75 -16.08
N GLU A 107 30.14 -5.63 -15.45
CA GLU A 107 31.42 -5.96 -16.08
C GLU A 107 31.54 -7.45 -16.44
N ASP A 108 31.15 -8.32 -15.51
CA ASP A 108 31.19 -9.77 -15.70
C ASP A 108 30.26 -10.20 -16.83
N SER A 109 29.05 -9.62 -16.87
CA SER A 109 28.09 -9.90 -17.94
C SER A 109 28.60 -9.41 -19.29
N ALA A 110 29.17 -8.20 -19.35
CA ALA A 110 29.75 -7.63 -20.57
C ALA A 110 30.90 -8.48 -21.09
N THR A 111 31.81 -8.90 -20.20
CA THR A 111 32.94 -9.78 -20.53
C THR A 111 32.46 -11.11 -21.08
N LEU A 112 31.45 -11.71 -20.43
CA LEU A 112 30.90 -12.98 -20.86
C LEU A 112 30.18 -12.87 -22.22
N ALA A 113 29.30 -11.89 -22.42
CA ALA A 113 28.61 -11.69 -23.69
C ALA A 113 29.62 -11.44 -24.84
N ASN A 114 30.64 -10.63 -24.59
CA ASN A 114 31.69 -10.34 -25.57
C ASN A 114 32.51 -11.59 -25.92
N SER A 115 32.76 -12.49 -24.96
CA SER A 115 33.49 -13.74 -25.22
C SER A 115 32.80 -14.68 -26.22
N LEU A 116 31.49 -14.53 -26.39
CA LEU A 116 30.68 -15.33 -27.30
C LEU A 116 30.78 -14.87 -28.77
N LEU A 117 31.26 -13.65 -29.01
CA LEU A 117 31.43 -13.11 -30.35
C LEU A 117 32.74 -13.60 -31.02
N PRO A 118 32.79 -13.62 -32.37
CA PRO A 118 34.03 -13.84 -33.13
C PRO A 118 35.10 -12.82 -32.73
N ALA A 119 36.37 -13.23 -32.72
CA ALA A 119 37.49 -12.44 -32.18
C ALA A 119 37.57 -11.03 -32.77
N GLU A 120 37.32 -10.90 -34.07
CA GLU A 120 37.30 -9.66 -34.85
C GLU A 120 36.14 -8.71 -34.51
N SER A 121 35.06 -9.24 -33.93
CA SER A 121 33.88 -8.47 -33.53
C SER A 121 33.88 -8.13 -32.03
N ARG A 122 34.84 -8.66 -31.26
CA ARG A 122 34.90 -8.45 -29.82
C ARG A 122 35.24 -7.00 -29.47
N VAL A 123 34.51 -6.44 -28.52
CA VAL A 123 34.74 -5.11 -27.97
C VAL A 123 34.78 -5.20 -26.46
N LYS A 124 35.97 -5.05 -25.87
CA LYS A 124 36.13 -5.15 -24.42
C LYS A 124 35.63 -3.87 -23.76
N PRO A 125 34.82 -3.95 -22.69
CA PRO A 125 34.41 -2.76 -21.98
C PRO A 125 35.60 -2.09 -21.30
N THR A 126 35.71 -0.78 -21.43
CA THR A 126 36.58 0.02 -20.57
C THR A 126 35.91 0.17 -19.22
N VAL A 127 36.52 -0.38 -18.16
CA VAL A 127 36.01 -0.27 -16.79
C VAL A 127 36.80 0.79 -16.03
N ALA A 128 36.08 1.70 -15.38
CA ALA A 128 36.67 2.76 -14.57
C ALA A 128 35.87 2.97 -13.27
N ALA A 129 36.59 3.29 -12.21
CA ALA A 129 36.08 3.61 -10.87
C ALA A 129 36.75 4.90 -10.36
N LEU A 130 36.54 5.26 -9.10
CA LEU A 130 37.04 6.51 -8.49
C LEU A 130 38.54 6.77 -8.75
N ASP A 131 39.37 5.74 -8.68
CA ASP A 131 40.83 5.82 -8.87
C ASP A 131 41.27 5.96 -10.34
N SER A 132 40.34 5.84 -11.29
CA SER A 132 40.60 5.70 -12.72
C SER A 132 39.72 6.58 -13.60
N ALA A 133 39.24 7.72 -13.07
CA ALA A 133 38.43 8.70 -13.80
C ALA A 133 39.07 9.17 -15.12
N GLU A 134 40.40 9.34 -15.16
CA GLU A 134 41.14 9.71 -16.39
C GLU A 134 40.99 8.65 -17.51
N ARG A 135 40.91 7.37 -17.15
CA ARG A 135 40.64 6.30 -18.11
C ARG A 135 39.25 6.46 -18.72
N ALA A 136 38.27 6.84 -17.90
CA ALA A 136 36.90 7.07 -18.35
C ALA A 136 36.79 8.30 -19.26
N LEU A 137 37.45 9.41 -18.89
CA LEU A 137 37.51 10.62 -19.73
C LEU A 137 38.12 10.33 -21.09
N ARG A 138 39.29 9.66 -21.12
CA ARG A 138 39.93 9.29 -22.39
C ARG A 138 39.03 8.39 -23.24
N CYS A 139 38.36 7.41 -22.62
CA CYS A 139 37.41 6.55 -23.33
C CYS A 139 36.24 7.35 -23.93
N LEU A 140 35.71 8.34 -23.21
CA LEU A 140 34.74 9.29 -23.78
C LEU A 140 35.36 10.03 -24.97
N GLU A 141 36.46 10.76 -24.78
CA GLU A 141 37.09 11.60 -25.80
C GLU A 141 37.43 10.83 -27.09
N GLU A 142 38.02 9.64 -26.97
CA GLU A 142 38.42 8.79 -28.10
C GLU A 142 37.25 7.96 -28.66
N SER A 143 36.08 7.97 -28.01
CA SER A 143 34.91 7.17 -28.37
C SER A 143 35.18 5.67 -28.41
N ASP A 144 36.00 5.19 -27.45
CA ASP A 144 36.42 3.79 -27.29
C ASP A 144 35.38 2.97 -26.50
N TRP A 145 34.19 2.83 -27.08
CA TRP A 145 33.04 2.16 -26.46
C TRP A 145 33.22 0.64 -26.36
N PRO A 146 32.58 -0.04 -25.39
CA PRO A 146 31.69 0.51 -24.36
C PRO A 146 32.40 0.89 -23.05
N LEU A 147 31.91 1.92 -22.38
CA LEU A 147 32.37 2.39 -21.06
C LEU A 147 31.47 1.86 -19.93
N VAL A 148 32.06 1.31 -18.87
CA VAL A 148 31.38 1.00 -17.61
C VAL A 148 32.07 1.80 -16.50
N ALA A 149 31.37 2.80 -15.96
CA ALA A 149 31.89 3.73 -14.97
C ALA A 149 31.17 3.56 -13.62
N LYS A 150 31.92 3.26 -12.56
CA LYS A 150 31.42 3.14 -11.19
C LYS A 150 31.63 4.45 -10.42
N LEU A 151 30.54 5.15 -10.12
CA LEU A 151 30.58 6.49 -9.51
C LEU A 151 31.12 6.46 -8.08
N HIS A 152 30.74 5.45 -7.28
CA HIS A 152 31.12 5.36 -5.87
C HIS A 152 32.34 4.46 -5.62
N GLY A 153 32.99 3.98 -6.68
CA GLY A 153 34.16 3.09 -6.57
C GLY A 153 33.84 1.63 -6.84
N ASP A 154 34.86 0.78 -6.73
CA ASP A 154 34.76 -0.65 -6.98
C ASP A 154 34.92 -1.43 -5.68
N TYR A 155 34.15 -2.51 -5.50
CA TYR A 155 34.20 -3.36 -4.32
C TYR A 155 35.61 -3.92 -4.06
N GLN A 156 36.37 -4.21 -5.12
CA GLN A 156 37.73 -4.72 -5.03
C GLN A 156 38.78 -3.64 -4.75
N SER A 157 38.42 -2.36 -4.93
CA SER A 157 39.29 -1.24 -4.61
C SER A 157 39.29 -1.03 -3.10
N LEU A 158 40.35 -1.49 -2.46
CA LEU A 158 40.60 -1.32 -1.03
C LEU A 158 40.51 0.17 -0.67
N GLU A 159 39.43 0.60 -0.01
CA GLU A 159 39.26 1.89 0.69
C GLU A 159 40.37 2.18 1.73
N ILE A 160 41.39 1.33 1.85
CA ILE A 160 42.30 1.23 2.99
C ILE A 160 43.45 2.26 2.92
N LYS A 161 43.49 3.18 1.93
CA LYS A 161 44.66 4.09 1.78
C LYS A 161 44.38 5.56 1.49
N ASN A 162 43.15 5.99 1.24
CA ASN A 162 42.90 7.36 0.77
C ASN A 162 42.39 8.25 1.90
N THR A 163 42.88 9.49 1.94
CA THR A 163 42.40 10.54 2.86
C THR A 163 41.05 11.09 2.39
N GLY A 164 40.23 11.65 3.30
CA GLY A 164 38.89 12.17 2.94
C GLY A 164 38.90 13.17 1.78
N SER A 165 39.87 14.09 1.75
CA SER A 165 40.00 15.07 0.67
C SER A 165 40.42 14.47 -0.68
N GLU A 166 41.12 13.33 -0.68
CA GLU A 166 41.51 12.64 -1.91
C GLU A 166 40.31 11.89 -2.52
N LEU A 167 39.50 11.24 -1.67
CA LEU A 167 38.25 10.61 -2.06
C LEU A 167 37.25 11.62 -2.63
N GLU A 168 37.08 12.78 -1.98
CA GLU A 168 36.23 13.87 -2.49
C GLU A 168 36.66 14.33 -3.89
N ARG A 169 37.96 14.49 -4.12
CA ARG A 169 38.49 14.89 -5.44
C ARG A 169 38.30 13.80 -6.49
N GLN A 170 38.46 12.53 -6.11
CA GLN A 170 38.24 11.39 -7.01
C GLN A 170 36.76 11.28 -7.40
N ASP A 171 35.85 11.47 -6.44
CA ASP A 171 34.41 11.54 -6.67
C ASP A 171 34.06 12.67 -7.65
N GLU A 172 34.57 13.87 -7.40
CA GLU A 172 34.33 15.03 -8.29
C GLU A 172 34.77 14.75 -9.74
N ARG A 173 35.94 14.13 -9.92
CA ARG A 173 36.43 13.76 -11.26
C ARG A 173 35.56 12.71 -11.94
N MET A 174 35.06 11.72 -11.19
CA MET A 174 34.18 10.70 -11.76
C MET A 174 32.79 11.27 -12.09
N ARG A 175 32.26 12.16 -11.25
CA ARG A 175 31.02 12.90 -11.58
C ARG A 175 31.19 13.82 -12.79
N HIS A 176 32.37 14.40 -12.98
CA HIS A 176 32.67 15.15 -14.20
C HIS A 176 32.57 14.27 -15.46
N VAL A 177 33.05 13.01 -15.41
CA VAL A 177 32.86 12.04 -16.53
C VAL A 177 31.38 11.85 -16.85
N LEU A 178 30.52 11.71 -15.82
CA LEU A 178 29.08 11.58 -16.01
C LEU A 178 28.47 12.80 -16.69
N VAL A 179 28.90 14.01 -16.29
CA VAL A 179 28.47 15.28 -16.90
C VAL A 179 28.87 15.32 -18.38
N GLU A 180 30.12 15.03 -18.71
CA GLU A 180 30.61 15.04 -20.09
C GLU A 180 29.92 14.00 -20.97
N ALA A 181 29.62 12.81 -20.44
CA ALA A 181 28.83 11.82 -21.16
C ALA A 181 27.39 12.29 -21.42
N SER A 182 26.77 12.93 -20.43
CA SER A 182 25.39 13.44 -20.49
C SER A 182 25.20 14.61 -21.46
N LYS A 183 26.27 15.33 -21.80
CA LYS A 183 26.27 16.34 -22.87
C LYS A 183 26.27 15.73 -24.27
N ARG A 184 26.70 14.46 -24.40
CA ARG A 184 26.85 13.77 -25.69
C ARG A 184 25.72 12.80 -26.01
N PHE A 185 25.05 12.28 -24.99
CA PHE A 185 24.06 11.22 -25.12
C PHE A 185 22.76 11.56 -24.38
N GLY A 186 21.66 10.93 -24.81
CA GLY A 186 20.48 10.81 -23.95
C GLY A 186 20.77 9.94 -22.74
N LEU A 187 19.98 10.11 -21.67
CA LEU A 187 20.16 9.41 -20.40
C LEU A 187 18.93 8.58 -20.07
N VAL A 188 19.14 7.29 -19.78
CA VAL A 188 18.10 6.41 -19.23
C VAL A 188 18.50 6.05 -17.80
N VAL A 189 17.69 6.47 -16.84
CA VAL A 189 17.93 6.22 -15.41
C VAL A 189 17.04 5.08 -14.94
N VAL A 190 17.65 3.98 -14.45
CA VAL A 190 16.93 2.77 -14.02
C VAL A 190 17.41 2.33 -12.65
N GLY A 191 16.47 2.02 -11.75
CA GLY A 191 16.79 1.49 -10.41
C GLY A 191 17.40 2.50 -9.44
N TYR A 192 17.45 3.78 -9.82
CA TYR A 192 17.98 4.86 -9.00
C TYR A 192 16.85 5.73 -8.42
N SER A 193 16.94 6.02 -7.12
CA SER A 193 15.87 6.72 -6.39
C SER A 193 16.00 8.24 -6.39
N GLY A 194 17.16 8.80 -6.75
CA GLY A 194 17.43 10.24 -6.68
C GLY A 194 17.80 10.76 -5.30
N ARG A 195 18.26 9.89 -4.38
CA ARG A 195 18.63 10.28 -3.01
C ARG A 195 20.04 10.83 -2.87
N ASP A 196 20.92 10.53 -3.81
CA ASP A 196 22.31 11.00 -3.75
C ASP A 196 22.38 12.43 -4.30
N ALA A 197 22.63 13.39 -3.41
CA ALA A 197 22.71 14.80 -3.78
C ALA A 197 23.82 15.07 -4.80
N SER A 198 24.97 14.40 -4.68
CA SER A 198 26.12 14.64 -5.55
C SER A 198 25.84 14.24 -7.00
N VAL A 199 25.12 13.14 -7.21
CA VAL A 199 24.68 12.65 -8.52
C VAL A 199 23.56 13.52 -9.08
N MET A 200 22.58 13.90 -8.25
CA MET A 200 21.50 14.79 -8.68
C MET A 200 22.01 16.18 -9.06
N GLU A 201 23.01 16.70 -8.35
CA GLU A 201 23.71 17.94 -8.70
C GLU A 201 24.46 17.80 -10.03
N ALA A 202 25.15 16.67 -10.26
CA ALA A 202 25.81 16.40 -11.53
C ALA A 202 24.80 16.41 -12.69
N PHE A 203 23.67 15.71 -12.55
CA PHE A 203 22.59 15.76 -13.55
C PHE A 203 22.05 17.18 -13.77
N ALA A 204 21.73 17.90 -12.71
CA ALA A 204 21.23 19.27 -12.81
C ALA A 204 22.25 20.22 -13.46
N SER A 205 23.56 19.99 -13.26
CA SER A 205 24.63 20.82 -13.83
C SER A 205 24.68 20.75 -15.36
N VAL A 206 24.30 19.60 -15.95
CA VAL A 206 24.26 19.39 -17.40
C VAL A 206 23.26 20.35 -18.05
N LEU A 207 22.16 20.69 -17.38
CA LEU A 207 21.12 21.59 -17.90
C LEU A 207 21.61 23.03 -18.19
N LYS A 208 22.82 23.39 -17.75
CA LYS A 208 23.46 24.66 -18.07
C LYS A 208 24.16 24.66 -19.43
N ASP A 209 24.35 23.48 -20.02
CA ASP A 209 24.96 23.32 -21.34
C ASP A 209 23.98 23.74 -22.45
N PRO A 210 24.45 24.27 -23.59
CA PRO A 210 23.58 24.61 -24.72
C PRO A 210 22.78 23.45 -25.31
N ASN A 211 23.25 22.21 -25.19
CA ASN A 211 22.57 21.03 -25.71
C ASN A 211 22.56 19.86 -24.69
N PRO A 212 21.80 20.01 -23.59
CA PRO A 212 21.76 19.00 -22.54
C PRO A 212 20.99 17.76 -23.02
N TYR A 213 21.51 16.57 -22.74
CA TYR A 213 20.85 15.28 -23.05
C TYR A 213 20.29 15.19 -24.49
N PRO A 214 21.14 15.18 -25.54
CA PRO A 214 20.71 15.35 -26.93
C PRO A 214 19.68 14.32 -27.47
N SER A 215 19.51 13.18 -26.79
CA SER A 215 18.52 12.13 -27.14
C SER A 215 17.44 11.95 -26.07
N GLY A 216 17.24 12.95 -25.21
CA GLY A 216 16.23 12.94 -24.17
C GLY A 216 16.68 12.32 -22.85
N LEU A 217 15.81 12.43 -21.86
CA LEU A 217 15.99 11.99 -20.49
C LEU A 217 14.82 11.10 -20.07
N TYR A 218 15.09 9.82 -19.87
CA TYR A 218 14.10 8.80 -19.52
C TYR A 218 14.30 8.34 -18.09
N TRP A 219 13.35 8.64 -17.22
CA TRP A 219 13.38 8.21 -15.82
C TRP A 219 12.48 7.00 -15.61
N VAL A 220 13.08 5.83 -15.37
CA VAL A 220 12.35 4.58 -15.17
C VAL A 220 12.04 4.37 -13.69
N THR A 221 10.76 4.22 -13.35
CA THR A 221 10.28 4.02 -11.98
C THR A 221 9.17 2.97 -11.90
N SER A 222 8.95 2.37 -10.74
CA SER A 222 7.82 1.45 -10.52
C SER A 222 6.45 2.12 -10.50
N SER A 223 6.43 3.44 -10.28
CA SER A 223 5.24 4.29 -10.17
C SER A 223 5.66 5.77 -10.20
N ALA A 224 5.06 6.58 -11.06
CA ALA A 224 5.35 8.02 -11.17
C ALA A 224 5.04 8.76 -9.86
N SER A 225 4.01 8.33 -9.13
CA SER A 225 3.62 8.87 -7.81
C SER A 225 4.65 8.65 -6.70
N LYS A 226 5.68 7.83 -6.92
CA LYS A 226 6.74 7.53 -5.93
C LYS A 226 8.04 8.29 -6.20
N LEU A 227 8.09 9.15 -7.22
CA LEU A 227 9.27 9.97 -7.48
C LEU A 227 9.52 10.92 -6.31
N LEU A 228 10.79 11.05 -5.90
CA LEU A 228 11.17 11.99 -4.85
C LEU A 228 11.07 13.44 -5.36
N PRO A 229 10.81 14.42 -4.48
CA PRO A 229 10.70 15.83 -4.88
C PRO A 229 11.92 16.35 -5.66
N ALA A 230 13.13 15.95 -5.26
CA ALA A 230 14.37 16.33 -5.96
C ALA A 230 14.40 15.83 -7.42
N VAL A 231 13.86 14.63 -7.67
CA VAL A 231 13.77 14.06 -9.03
C VAL A 231 12.71 14.81 -9.82
N GLN A 232 11.53 15.03 -9.24
CA GLN A 232 10.45 15.79 -9.91
C GLN A 232 10.94 17.18 -10.33
N GLN A 233 11.58 17.90 -9.42
CA GLN A 233 12.15 19.21 -9.70
C GLN A 233 13.22 19.16 -10.80
N PHE A 234 14.11 18.16 -10.78
CA PHE A 234 15.12 17.99 -11.83
C PHE A 234 14.47 17.73 -13.21
N LEU A 235 13.48 16.84 -13.30
CA LEU A 235 12.78 16.54 -14.54
C LEU A 235 11.98 17.73 -15.08
N GLU A 236 11.38 18.53 -14.20
CA GLU A 236 10.72 19.78 -14.55
C GLU A 236 11.72 20.80 -15.11
N HIS A 237 12.86 20.99 -14.45
CA HIS A 237 13.93 21.87 -14.94
C HIS A 237 14.48 21.39 -16.29
N ALA A 238 14.64 20.08 -16.49
CA ALA A 238 15.07 19.51 -17.77
C ALA A 238 14.07 19.81 -18.90
N THR A 239 12.78 19.70 -18.61
CA THR A 239 11.70 20.04 -19.55
C THR A 239 11.76 21.54 -19.92
N LEU A 240 11.96 22.41 -18.92
CA LEU A 240 12.10 23.86 -19.15
C LEU A 240 13.37 24.22 -19.94
N ALA A 241 14.43 23.42 -19.82
CA ALA A 241 15.66 23.55 -20.61
C ALA A 241 15.52 23.01 -22.05
N GLY A 242 14.34 22.49 -22.44
CA GLY A 242 14.05 22.01 -23.79
C GLY A 242 14.44 20.55 -24.04
N VAL A 243 14.75 19.78 -22.99
CA VAL A 243 15.04 18.34 -23.09
C VAL A 243 13.74 17.56 -23.27
N ASP A 244 13.74 16.54 -24.13
CA ASP A 244 12.64 15.57 -24.20
C ASP A 244 12.68 14.66 -22.96
N VAL A 245 11.72 14.82 -22.05
CA VAL A 245 11.67 14.12 -20.77
C VAL A 245 10.50 13.14 -20.75
N ALA A 246 10.77 11.89 -20.39
CA ALA A 246 9.75 10.86 -20.22
C ALA A 246 9.92 10.09 -18.91
N ILE A 247 8.81 9.90 -18.20
CA ILE A 247 8.73 9.00 -17.05
C ILE A 247 8.20 7.66 -17.55
N VAL A 248 8.99 6.60 -17.40
CA VAL A 248 8.65 5.25 -17.86
C VAL A 248 8.31 4.38 -16.66
N GLU A 249 7.12 3.79 -16.65
CA GLU A 249 6.71 2.88 -15.58
C GLU A 249 7.10 1.44 -15.89
N ALA A 250 8.02 0.86 -15.11
CA ALA A 250 8.39 -0.55 -15.17
C ALA A 250 8.55 -1.11 -13.75
N LYS A 251 7.99 -2.28 -13.45
CA LYS A 251 8.04 -2.86 -12.10
C LYS A 251 9.42 -3.37 -11.76
N THR A 252 10.16 -3.86 -12.75
CA THR A 252 11.50 -4.43 -12.55
C THR A 252 12.44 -4.05 -13.68
N PHE A 253 13.74 -4.12 -13.40
CA PHE A 253 14.78 -3.95 -14.42
C PHE A 253 14.68 -5.01 -15.53
N ASP A 254 14.34 -6.26 -15.17
CA ASP A 254 14.18 -7.35 -16.14
C ASP A 254 13.00 -7.13 -17.09
N GLU A 255 11.90 -6.52 -16.62
CA GLU A 255 10.75 -6.15 -17.45
C GLU A 255 11.13 -5.09 -18.48
N LEU A 256 11.75 -3.99 -18.04
CA LEU A 256 12.28 -2.97 -18.95
C LEU A 256 13.23 -3.59 -19.99
N ALA A 257 14.16 -4.43 -19.53
CA ALA A 257 15.12 -5.08 -20.41
C ALA A 257 14.43 -6.00 -21.44
N ALA A 258 13.34 -6.68 -21.07
CA ALA A 258 12.56 -7.49 -22.00
C ALA A 258 11.86 -6.63 -23.06
N ASP A 259 11.30 -5.48 -22.67
CA ASP A 259 10.68 -4.56 -23.62
C ASP A 259 11.71 -3.97 -24.59
N VAL A 260 12.88 -3.58 -24.08
CA VAL A 260 13.99 -3.10 -24.91
C VAL A 260 14.48 -4.18 -25.87
N VAL A 261 14.69 -5.41 -25.40
CA VAL A 261 15.23 -6.48 -26.26
C VAL A 261 14.29 -6.86 -27.40
N ASN A 262 12.98 -6.68 -27.21
CA ASN A 262 11.96 -6.94 -28.24
C ASN A 262 11.96 -5.88 -29.36
N GLN A 263 12.52 -4.70 -29.13
CA GLN A 263 12.55 -3.59 -30.09
C GLN A 263 13.87 -3.48 -30.86
N ILE A 264 14.89 -4.24 -30.46
CA ILE A 264 16.23 -4.20 -31.05
C ILE A 264 16.55 -5.48 -31.81
N ARG A 265 17.57 -5.40 -32.67
CA ARG A 265 18.16 -6.58 -33.31
C ARG A 265 19.50 -6.90 -32.68
N LEU A 266 19.64 -8.14 -32.22
CA LEU A 266 20.88 -8.72 -31.70
C LEU A 266 21.32 -9.89 -32.61
N PRO A 267 22.63 -10.14 -32.75
CA PRO A 267 23.13 -11.38 -33.33
C PRO A 267 22.57 -12.61 -32.63
N ASP A 268 22.34 -13.70 -33.37
CA ASP A 268 21.71 -14.93 -32.85
C ASP A 268 22.40 -15.46 -31.59
N VAL A 269 23.74 -15.48 -31.59
CA VAL A 269 24.54 -15.93 -30.44
C VAL A 269 24.26 -15.11 -29.17
N LEU A 270 24.12 -13.78 -29.29
CA LEU A 270 23.80 -12.90 -28.17
C LEU A 270 22.33 -13.03 -27.76
N SER A 271 21.42 -13.18 -28.72
CA SER A 271 20.00 -13.43 -28.47
C SER A 271 19.79 -14.73 -27.69
N GLU A 272 20.41 -15.83 -28.13
CA GLU A 272 20.40 -17.10 -27.43
C GLU A 272 20.97 -16.97 -26.02
N HIS A 273 22.10 -16.29 -25.86
CA HIS A 273 22.72 -16.06 -24.55
C HIS A 273 21.82 -15.31 -23.58
N VAL A 274 21.12 -14.27 -24.06
CA VAL A 274 20.12 -13.54 -23.28
C VAL A 274 18.97 -14.45 -22.88
N MET A 275 18.49 -15.28 -23.81
CA MET A 275 17.34 -16.18 -23.59
C MET A 275 17.66 -17.43 -22.76
N GLN A 276 18.92 -17.86 -22.66
CA GLN A 276 19.34 -19.05 -21.87
C GLN A 276 18.96 -18.97 -20.38
N ARG A 277 18.79 -17.77 -19.81
CA ARG A 277 18.37 -17.58 -18.41
C ARG A 277 16.92 -17.14 -18.25
N ARG A 278 16.13 -17.09 -19.34
CA ARG A 278 14.69 -16.95 -19.20
C ARG A 278 14.23 -18.17 -18.40
N ALA A 279 13.78 -17.96 -17.16
CA ALA A 279 13.29 -19.06 -16.35
C ALA A 279 12.28 -19.82 -17.22
N PRO A 280 12.47 -21.14 -17.45
CA PRO A 280 11.50 -21.89 -18.23
C PRO A 280 10.14 -21.60 -17.62
N ALA A 281 9.15 -21.29 -18.46
CA ALA A 281 7.78 -21.12 -18.00
C ALA A 281 7.49 -22.31 -17.10
N ARG A 282 7.29 -22.07 -15.80
CA ARG A 282 6.99 -23.12 -14.83
C ARG A 282 5.58 -23.61 -15.15
N LEU A 283 5.47 -24.45 -16.18
CA LEU A 283 4.34 -25.33 -16.38
C LEU A 283 4.48 -26.41 -15.30
N GLN A 284 4.04 -26.07 -14.10
CA GLN A 284 3.86 -27.07 -13.06
C GLN A 284 2.69 -27.94 -13.51
N PRO A 285 2.88 -29.26 -13.72
CA PRO A 285 1.76 -30.16 -13.87
C PRO A 285 0.98 -30.08 -12.56
N VAL A 286 -0.17 -29.40 -12.58
CA VAL A 286 -1.09 -29.44 -11.45
C VAL A 286 -1.59 -30.88 -11.40
N LYS A 287 -1.05 -31.67 -10.46
CA LYS A 287 -1.68 -32.94 -10.10
C LYS A 287 -3.06 -32.58 -9.57
N LEU A 288 -4.07 -32.78 -10.41
CA LEU A 288 -5.45 -32.73 -9.96
C LEU A 288 -5.58 -33.80 -8.88
N PRO A 289 -6.03 -33.45 -7.66
CA PRO A 289 -6.18 -34.45 -6.60
C PRO A 289 -7.13 -35.56 -7.06
N GLU A 290 -6.63 -36.80 -7.09
CA GLU A 290 -7.43 -38.00 -7.41
C GLU A 290 -8.13 -38.58 -6.16
N ALA A 291 -7.85 -38.03 -4.97
CA ALA A 291 -8.48 -38.44 -3.72
C ALA A 291 -9.75 -37.63 -3.42
N GLU A 292 -10.78 -38.29 -2.88
CA GLU A 292 -11.96 -37.60 -2.36
C GLU A 292 -11.57 -36.55 -1.30
N ALA A 293 -12.13 -35.35 -1.42
CA ALA A 293 -11.85 -34.26 -0.50
C ALA A 293 -12.29 -34.63 0.94
N ARG A 294 -11.34 -34.73 1.87
CA ARG A 294 -11.64 -34.84 3.30
C ARG A 294 -12.49 -33.65 3.75
N ALA A 295 -13.48 -33.86 4.61
CA ALA A 295 -14.35 -32.78 5.11
C ALA A 295 -13.61 -31.72 5.96
N PHE A 296 -12.41 -32.04 6.47
CA PHE A 296 -11.59 -31.19 7.33
C PHE A 296 -10.09 -31.34 7.00
N PRO A 297 -9.26 -30.32 7.29
CA PRO A 297 -9.60 -29.07 7.97
C PRO A 297 -10.02 -27.93 7.05
N VAL A 298 -10.98 -27.12 7.51
CA VAL A 298 -11.51 -25.92 6.85
C VAL A 298 -11.27 -24.68 7.73
N LEU A 299 -10.99 -23.54 7.11
CA LEU A 299 -10.90 -22.25 7.78
C LEU A 299 -12.28 -21.59 7.80
N ARG A 300 -12.67 -21.09 8.96
CA ARG A 300 -13.86 -20.25 9.09
C ARG A 300 -13.49 -18.79 8.90
N TYR A 301 -14.22 -18.08 8.05
CA TYR A 301 -14.05 -16.66 7.86
C TYR A 301 -15.03 -15.88 8.75
N SER A 302 -14.62 -14.71 9.22
CA SER A 302 -15.52 -13.73 9.82
C SER A 302 -16.16 -12.86 8.73
N ALA A 303 -16.83 -13.51 7.78
CA ALA A 303 -17.46 -12.86 6.63
C ALA A 303 -18.84 -13.45 6.36
N LEU A 304 -19.83 -12.59 6.14
CA LEU A 304 -21.20 -12.97 5.80
C LEU A 304 -21.41 -12.73 4.30
N LEU A 305 -21.94 -13.73 3.60
CA LEU A 305 -22.31 -13.56 2.19
C LEU A 305 -23.48 -12.59 2.08
N VAL A 306 -23.32 -11.54 1.28
CA VAL A 306 -24.40 -10.62 0.90
C VAL A 306 -24.96 -11.13 -0.42
N GLU A 307 -26.06 -11.87 -0.32
CA GLU A 307 -26.69 -12.55 -1.46
C GLU A 307 -27.31 -11.56 -2.43
N THR A 308 -27.92 -10.49 -1.89
CA THR A 308 -28.50 -9.42 -2.69
C THR A 308 -28.17 -8.06 -2.09
N LEU A 309 -27.77 -7.15 -2.99
CA LEU A 309 -27.57 -5.73 -2.71
C LEU A 309 -28.77 -4.93 -3.25
N PRO A 310 -29.09 -3.75 -2.66
CA PRO A 310 -30.13 -2.90 -3.21
C PRO A 310 -29.72 -2.37 -4.58
N SER A 311 -30.55 -2.59 -5.59
CA SER A 311 -30.25 -2.20 -6.98
C SER A 311 -30.75 -0.80 -7.34
N VAL A 312 -31.60 -0.19 -6.51
CA VAL A 312 -32.27 1.08 -6.81
C VAL A 312 -32.25 2.02 -5.61
N ALA A 313 -31.95 3.30 -5.83
CA ALA A 313 -32.14 4.38 -4.86
C ALA A 313 -33.12 5.44 -5.39
N ARG A 314 -33.74 6.21 -4.50
CA ARG A 314 -34.53 7.38 -4.91
C ARG A 314 -33.61 8.43 -5.52
N ARG A 315 -33.95 8.94 -6.70
CA ARG A 315 -33.29 10.13 -7.29
C ARG A 315 -34.03 11.38 -6.86
N MET A 316 -33.31 12.36 -6.33
CA MET A 316 -33.82 13.70 -6.05
C MET A 316 -32.95 14.76 -6.73
N THR A 317 -33.54 15.82 -7.26
CA THR A 317 -32.83 16.98 -7.82
C THR A 317 -32.78 18.12 -6.81
N LEU A 318 -31.69 18.88 -6.84
CA LEU A 318 -31.47 20.06 -6.01
C LEU A 318 -31.40 21.34 -6.85
N ASN A 319 -31.86 22.45 -6.27
CA ASN A 319 -31.72 23.79 -6.85
C ASN A 319 -30.29 24.35 -6.72
N LYS A 320 -29.50 23.82 -5.79
CA LYS A 320 -28.09 24.15 -5.58
C LYS A 320 -27.27 22.87 -5.48
N ALA A 321 -26.10 22.84 -6.11
CA ALA A 321 -25.18 21.72 -5.94
C ALA A 321 -24.74 21.63 -4.47
N ALA A 322 -24.65 20.42 -3.95
CA ALA A 322 -24.27 20.16 -2.56
C ALA A 322 -23.40 18.92 -2.47
N THR A 323 -22.53 18.86 -1.46
CA THR A 323 -21.69 17.69 -1.20
C THR A 323 -22.37 16.73 -0.21
N SER A 324 -22.03 15.44 -0.28
CA SER A 324 -22.60 14.44 0.65
C SER A 324 -22.44 14.81 2.14
N PRO A 325 -21.29 15.36 2.62
CA PRO A 325 -21.15 15.83 4.00
C PRO A 325 -22.13 16.95 4.38
N GLU A 326 -22.34 17.95 3.51
CA GLU A 326 -23.28 19.05 3.75
C GLU A 326 -24.71 18.54 3.91
N VAL A 327 -25.14 17.67 2.99
CA VAL A 327 -26.49 17.08 3.01
C VAL A 327 -26.67 16.22 4.26
N ARG A 328 -25.68 15.39 4.63
CA ARG A 328 -25.71 14.59 5.86
C ARG A 328 -25.83 15.47 7.12
N GLN A 329 -25.15 16.62 7.14
CA GLN A 329 -25.25 17.55 8.27
C GLN A 329 -26.64 18.19 8.37
N LEU A 330 -27.25 18.59 7.25
CA LEU A 330 -28.63 19.10 7.22
C LEU A 330 -29.63 18.05 7.71
N LEU A 331 -29.53 16.81 7.22
CA LEU A 331 -30.37 15.70 7.68
C LEU A 331 -30.22 15.46 9.18
N LYS A 332 -28.98 15.53 9.70
CA LYS A 332 -28.70 15.38 11.14
C LYS A 332 -29.33 16.51 11.97
N ASN A 333 -29.21 17.76 11.53
CA ASN A 333 -29.79 18.93 12.21
C ASN A 333 -31.32 18.81 12.28
N GLN A 334 -31.95 18.30 11.23
CA GLN A 334 -33.40 18.09 11.14
C GLN A 334 -33.85 16.73 11.71
N LYS A 335 -32.93 15.92 12.27
CA LYS A 335 -33.19 14.57 12.79
C LYS A 335 -33.86 13.62 11.77
N CYS A 336 -33.68 13.87 10.47
CA CYS A 336 -34.22 13.04 9.40
C CYS A 336 -33.43 11.73 9.26
N ARG A 337 -34.14 10.60 9.20
CA ARG A 337 -33.53 9.27 9.04
C ARG A 337 -33.42 8.91 7.56
N ALA A 338 -32.31 9.31 6.94
CA ALA A 338 -31.97 8.92 5.56
C ALA A 338 -30.47 8.59 5.39
N VAL A 339 -30.12 7.89 4.31
CA VAL A 339 -28.74 7.74 3.80
C VAL A 339 -28.72 8.34 2.41
N VAL A 340 -27.71 9.17 2.13
CA VAL A 340 -27.63 9.94 0.89
C VAL A 340 -26.22 9.95 0.31
N ALA A 341 -26.16 10.03 -1.01
CA ALA A 341 -24.95 10.32 -1.78
C ALA A 341 -25.27 11.42 -2.79
N ALA A 342 -24.47 12.49 -2.78
CA ALA A 342 -24.65 13.61 -3.67
C ALA A 342 -23.79 13.47 -4.94
N ILE A 343 -24.39 13.78 -6.08
CA ILE A 343 -23.82 13.70 -7.41
C ILE A 343 -24.10 15.05 -8.09
N GLY A 344 -23.30 16.07 -7.73
CA GLY A 344 -23.49 17.45 -8.20
C GLY A 344 -24.82 18.04 -7.72
N ARG A 345 -25.82 18.10 -8.63
CA ARG A 345 -27.17 18.63 -8.36
C ARG A 345 -28.21 17.53 -8.15
N GLU A 346 -27.81 16.27 -8.15
CA GLU A 346 -28.69 15.13 -7.88
C GLU A 346 -28.28 14.43 -6.58
N LEU A 347 -29.24 13.78 -5.92
CA LEU A 347 -29.05 12.97 -4.73
C LEU A 347 -29.61 11.57 -4.97
N ALA A 348 -28.81 10.56 -4.67
CA ALA A 348 -29.28 9.20 -4.46
C ALA A 348 -29.63 9.03 -2.98
N VAL A 349 -30.85 8.58 -2.69
CA VAL A 349 -31.44 8.58 -1.35
C VAL A 349 -32.03 7.21 -1.00
N PHE A 350 -31.73 6.75 0.21
CA PHE A 350 -32.51 5.76 0.93
C PHE A 350 -33.17 6.41 2.14
N GLY A 351 -34.49 6.35 2.23
CA GLY A 351 -35.26 7.04 3.25
C GLY A 351 -36.69 7.36 2.79
N LYS A 352 -37.46 7.97 3.68
CA LYS A 352 -38.84 8.40 3.40
C LYS A 352 -38.84 9.70 2.61
N ASP A 353 -39.49 9.72 1.45
CA ASP A 353 -39.39 10.83 0.49
C ASP A 353 -39.85 12.16 1.12
N ALA A 354 -41.00 12.16 1.81
CA ALA A 354 -41.55 13.35 2.46
C ALA A 354 -40.64 13.96 3.53
N GLU A 355 -39.97 13.13 4.33
CA GLU A 355 -39.07 13.61 5.40
C GLU A 355 -37.78 14.19 4.82
N VAL A 356 -37.26 13.59 3.75
CA VAL A 356 -36.03 14.07 3.08
C VAL A 356 -36.30 15.39 2.38
N ILE A 357 -37.44 15.53 1.71
CA ILE A 357 -37.86 16.80 1.07
C ILE A 357 -37.98 17.91 2.12
N ALA A 358 -38.66 17.64 3.23
CA ALA A 358 -38.80 18.61 4.32
C ALA A 358 -37.44 19.00 4.92
N ALA A 359 -36.56 18.04 5.15
CA ALA A 359 -35.24 18.28 5.75
C ALA A 359 -34.28 19.05 4.81
N LEU A 360 -34.43 18.88 3.49
CA LEU A 360 -33.58 19.49 2.47
C LEU A 360 -34.28 20.64 1.72
N GLY A 361 -35.31 21.23 2.31
CA GLY A 361 -36.05 22.35 1.74
C GLY A 361 -35.16 23.55 1.38
N SER A 362 -34.09 23.80 2.16
CA SER A 362 -33.11 24.87 1.88
C SER A 362 -32.29 24.65 0.60
N LEU A 363 -32.19 23.41 0.12
CA LEU A 363 -31.53 23.04 -1.14
C LEU A 363 -32.53 22.87 -2.28
N GLY A 364 -33.83 23.01 -2.03
CA GLY A 364 -34.90 22.83 -3.01
C GLY A 364 -35.02 21.39 -3.51
N ALA A 365 -34.88 20.40 -2.63
CA ALA A 365 -34.94 18.99 -3.01
C ALA A 365 -36.32 18.59 -3.57
N GLN A 366 -36.32 17.93 -4.73
CA GLN A 366 -37.53 17.41 -5.39
C GLN A 366 -37.31 15.97 -5.89
N PRO A 367 -38.30 15.07 -5.81
CA PRO A 367 -38.19 13.72 -6.33
C PRO A 367 -38.14 13.74 -7.87
N ALA A 368 -37.19 13.00 -8.44
CA ALA A 368 -36.90 12.98 -9.87
C ALA A 368 -36.82 11.54 -10.43
N GLY A 369 -37.46 10.57 -9.78
CA GLY A 369 -37.46 9.17 -10.21
C GLY A 369 -36.50 8.30 -9.38
N THR A 370 -35.72 7.44 -10.02
CA THR A 370 -34.82 6.48 -9.36
C THR A 370 -33.46 6.41 -10.03
N PHE A 371 -32.44 6.01 -9.27
CA PHE A 371 -31.12 5.63 -9.78
C PHE A 371 -30.96 4.13 -9.77
N ASP A 372 -30.43 3.57 -10.85
CA ASP A 372 -29.90 2.21 -10.86
C ASP A 372 -28.50 2.21 -10.23
N LEU A 373 -28.32 1.45 -9.17
CA LEU A 373 -27.08 1.38 -8.41
C LEU A 373 -26.17 0.30 -8.97
N ASN A 374 -24.96 0.68 -9.38
CA ASN A 374 -23.91 -0.24 -9.77
C ASN A 374 -22.67 -0.08 -8.86
N PRO A 375 -22.57 -0.85 -7.76
CA PRO A 375 -21.45 -0.74 -6.81
C PRO A 375 -20.09 -1.18 -7.38
N ILE A 376 -20.04 -1.80 -8.56
CA ILE A 376 -18.79 -2.20 -9.22
C ILE A 376 -18.20 -1.03 -10.02
N ARG A 377 -19.06 -0.32 -10.77
CA ARG A 377 -18.65 0.80 -11.61
C ARG A 377 -18.59 2.13 -10.84
N ASP A 378 -19.54 2.33 -9.93
CA ASP A 378 -19.84 3.64 -9.35
C ASP A 378 -19.46 3.66 -7.86
N SER A 379 -18.31 4.27 -7.53
CA SER A 379 -17.77 4.32 -6.16
C SER A 379 -18.70 5.01 -5.16
N TRP A 380 -19.46 6.01 -5.61
CA TRP A 380 -20.46 6.70 -4.79
C TRP A 380 -21.63 5.77 -4.44
N ALA A 381 -22.01 4.85 -5.35
CA ALA A 381 -23.09 3.89 -5.11
C ALA A 381 -22.63 2.85 -4.08
N LEU A 382 -21.40 2.35 -4.19
CA LEU A 382 -20.80 1.49 -3.17
C LEU A 382 -20.78 2.17 -1.79
N GLY A 383 -20.37 3.44 -1.72
CA GLY A 383 -20.39 4.21 -0.48
C GLY A 383 -21.79 4.38 0.12
N LEU A 384 -22.79 4.69 -0.71
CA LEU A 384 -24.20 4.80 -0.31
C LEU A 384 -24.72 3.47 0.27
N MET A 385 -24.46 2.37 -0.43
CA MET A 385 -24.90 1.03 -0.05
C MET A 385 -24.20 0.58 1.22
N TYR A 386 -22.93 0.94 1.38
CA TYR A 386 -22.17 0.61 2.58
C TYR A 386 -22.71 1.37 3.81
N ASP A 387 -22.96 2.68 3.73
CA ASP A 387 -23.62 3.44 4.80
C ASP A 387 -25.00 2.83 5.17
N ALA A 388 -25.77 2.44 4.15
CA ALA A 388 -27.09 1.85 4.33
C ALA A 388 -27.03 0.46 4.98
N LEU A 389 -26.02 -0.35 4.64
CA LEU A 389 -25.77 -1.66 5.26
C LEU A 389 -25.52 -1.53 6.76
N ILE A 390 -24.72 -0.54 7.19
CA ILE A 390 -24.47 -0.27 8.61
C ILE A 390 -25.76 0.10 9.34
N LYS A 391 -26.61 0.93 8.74
CA LYS A 391 -27.93 1.22 9.29
C LYS A 391 -28.79 -0.04 9.40
N ALA A 392 -28.83 -0.86 8.36
CA ALA A 392 -29.62 -2.10 8.33
C ALA A 392 -29.17 -3.11 9.41
N LEU A 393 -27.86 -3.25 9.60
CA LEU A 393 -27.28 -4.15 10.60
C LEU A 393 -27.46 -3.63 12.04
N SER A 394 -27.49 -2.31 12.27
CA SER A 394 -27.77 -1.74 13.59
C SER A 394 -29.26 -1.65 13.95
N ARG A 395 -30.16 -1.69 12.95
CA ARG A 395 -31.58 -1.47 13.13
C ARG A 395 -32.21 -2.51 14.06
N HIS A 396 -32.97 -2.06 15.07
CA HIS A 396 -33.65 -2.90 16.08
C HIS A 396 -32.72 -3.80 16.90
N ARG A 397 -31.42 -3.48 16.90
CA ARG A 397 -30.39 -4.19 17.66
C ARG A 397 -29.73 -3.24 18.65
N PRO A 398 -29.18 -3.75 19.75
CA PRO A 398 -28.46 -2.95 20.73
C PRO A 398 -27.04 -2.63 20.21
N LEU A 399 -26.96 -2.04 19.01
CA LEU A 399 -25.73 -1.70 18.31
C LEU A 399 -25.78 -0.22 17.89
N LEU A 400 -24.67 0.47 18.12
CA LEU A 400 -24.50 1.88 17.77
C LEU A 400 -23.58 1.99 16.55
N PRO A 401 -24.05 2.57 15.44
CA PRO A 401 -23.22 2.75 14.26
C PRO A 401 -22.21 3.89 14.44
N ARG A 402 -20.97 3.64 14.03
CA ARG A 402 -19.89 4.63 13.99
C ARG A 402 -19.32 4.70 12.57
N TYR A 403 -19.59 5.82 11.91
CA TYR A 403 -19.10 6.10 10.57
C TYR A 403 -17.72 6.77 10.65
N LYS A 404 -16.71 6.17 10.02
CA LYS A 404 -15.39 6.79 9.79
C LYS A 404 -15.15 6.97 8.29
N ARG A 405 -14.14 7.77 7.93
CA ARG A 405 -13.69 7.94 6.53
C ARG A 405 -13.19 6.63 5.92
N THR A 406 -12.61 5.75 6.73
CA THR A 406 -12.09 4.44 6.33
C THR A 406 -12.66 3.37 7.27
N GLY A 407 -13.52 2.51 6.73
CA GLY A 407 -14.21 1.47 7.49
C GLY A 407 -15.33 2.00 8.39
N HIS A 408 -16.41 1.24 8.51
CA HIS A 408 -17.47 1.52 9.47
C HIS A 408 -17.40 0.53 10.61
N SER A 409 -17.93 0.88 11.76
CA SER A 409 -18.04 -0.05 12.88
C SER A 409 -19.39 0.01 13.56
N LEU A 410 -19.74 -1.11 14.18
CA LEU A 410 -20.86 -1.22 15.11
C LEU A 410 -20.28 -1.52 16.49
N VAL A 411 -20.72 -0.78 17.51
CA VAL A 411 -20.34 -1.04 18.90
C VAL A 411 -21.58 -1.38 19.72
N VAL A 412 -21.44 -2.24 20.73
CA VAL A 412 -22.54 -2.63 21.61
C VAL A 412 -23.05 -1.41 22.38
N ALA A 413 -24.37 -1.23 22.38
CA ALA A 413 -25.03 -0.22 23.19
C ALA A 413 -24.99 -0.62 24.67
N GLY A 414 -24.40 0.24 25.51
CA GLY A 414 -24.42 0.07 26.96
C GLY A 414 -25.79 0.40 27.59
N PRO A 415 -25.98 0.12 28.88
CA PRO A 415 -27.16 0.55 29.64
C PRO A 415 -27.30 2.07 29.61
N ARG A 416 -28.53 2.58 29.55
CA ARG A 416 -28.80 4.04 29.60
C ARG A 416 -29.42 4.42 30.94
N VAL A 417 -29.06 5.60 31.44
CA VAL A 417 -29.68 6.17 32.64
C VAL A 417 -31.16 6.42 32.37
N GLY A 418 -32.05 5.84 33.18
CA GLY A 418 -33.50 5.93 33.00
C GLY A 418 -34.09 4.99 31.94
N GLU A 419 -33.36 3.96 31.50
CA GLU A 419 -33.90 2.92 30.60
C GLU A 419 -35.04 2.14 31.30
N GLU A 420 -36.18 1.96 30.61
CA GLU A 420 -37.28 1.16 31.15
C GLU A 420 -36.87 -0.31 31.26
N ALA A 421 -37.39 -1.01 32.27
CA ALA A 421 -37.00 -2.38 32.59
C ALA A 421 -37.24 -3.38 31.43
N GLU A 422 -38.27 -3.16 30.61
CA GLU A 422 -38.54 -4.00 29.44
C GLU A 422 -37.47 -3.86 28.35
N TRP A 423 -37.02 -2.64 28.06
CA TRP A 423 -35.95 -2.39 27.08
C TRP A 423 -34.62 -2.96 27.55
N ALA A 424 -34.30 -2.82 28.85
CA ALA A 424 -33.12 -3.40 29.45
C ALA A 424 -33.12 -4.95 29.32
N ARG A 425 -34.25 -5.60 29.64
CA ARG A 425 -34.42 -7.06 29.48
C ARG A 425 -34.27 -7.50 28.03
N LYS A 426 -34.87 -6.77 27.09
CA LYS A 426 -34.77 -7.08 25.65
C LYS A 426 -33.33 -6.97 25.15
N ARG A 427 -32.62 -5.91 25.56
CA ARG A 427 -31.19 -5.71 25.24
C ARG A 427 -30.33 -6.83 25.81
N GLU A 428 -30.53 -7.20 27.07
CA GLU A 428 -29.81 -8.31 27.70
C GLU A 428 -30.06 -9.64 26.99
N ALA A 429 -31.30 -9.92 26.59
CA ALA A 429 -31.64 -11.12 25.82
C ALA A 429 -30.94 -11.14 24.45
N GLN A 430 -30.95 -10.02 23.71
CA GLN A 430 -30.28 -9.92 22.41
C GLN A 430 -28.75 -10.04 22.51
N LEU A 431 -28.15 -9.57 23.61
CA LEU A 431 -26.70 -9.62 23.84
C LEU A 431 -26.23 -10.90 24.56
N ALA A 432 -27.12 -11.77 24.99
CA ALA A 432 -26.81 -12.93 25.83
C ALA A 432 -25.76 -13.85 25.20
N GLN A 433 -25.91 -14.20 23.92
CA GLN A 433 -24.95 -15.04 23.19
C GLN A 433 -23.57 -14.39 23.09
N LEU A 434 -23.54 -13.07 22.87
CA LEU A 434 -22.30 -12.32 22.74
C LEU A 434 -21.58 -12.22 24.09
N ARG A 435 -22.31 -11.96 25.18
CA ARG A 435 -21.78 -11.95 26.54
C ARG A 435 -21.20 -13.32 26.93
N PHE A 436 -21.90 -14.40 26.60
CA PHE A 436 -21.41 -15.76 26.81
C PHE A 436 -20.14 -16.04 26.01
N ALA A 437 -20.09 -15.65 24.74
CA ALA A 437 -18.93 -15.88 23.87
C ALA A 437 -17.68 -15.11 24.31
N TYR A 438 -17.85 -13.89 24.85
CA TYR A 438 -16.74 -13.08 25.36
C TYR A 438 -16.27 -13.51 26.76
N ASP A 439 -17.09 -14.26 27.50
CA ASP A 439 -16.88 -14.61 28.91
C ASP A 439 -16.54 -13.37 29.79
N ALA A 440 -17.15 -12.24 29.43
CA ALA A 440 -16.88 -10.94 30.03
C ALA A 440 -18.01 -9.95 29.73
N SER A 441 -18.04 -8.85 30.48
CA SER A 441 -18.91 -7.71 30.15
C SER A 441 -18.58 -7.13 28.77
N LEU A 442 -19.62 -6.81 28.01
CA LEU A 442 -19.49 -6.22 26.66
C LEU A 442 -19.29 -4.71 26.68
N THR A 443 -19.59 -4.08 27.81
CA THR A 443 -19.41 -2.65 28.07
C THR A 443 -18.91 -2.46 29.49
N GLY A 444 -18.19 -1.37 29.76
CA GLY A 444 -17.76 -1.03 31.11
C GLY A 444 -16.72 0.08 31.10
N ALA A 445 -15.96 0.23 32.18
CA ALA A 445 -14.83 1.14 32.26
C ALA A 445 -13.50 0.38 32.22
N VAL A 446 -12.50 0.94 31.53
CA VAL A 446 -11.14 0.41 31.54
C VAL A 446 -10.55 0.58 32.94
N PRO A 447 -10.06 -0.50 33.60
CA PRO A 447 -9.49 -0.41 34.93
C PRO A 447 -8.37 0.63 34.99
N LYS A 448 -8.31 1.38 36.09
CA LYS A 448 -7.35 2.49 36.36
C LYS A 448 -7.49 3.73 35.47
N LEU A 449 -8.00 3.61 34.24
CA LEU A 449 -8.18 4.75 33.33
C LEU A 449 -9.59 5.37 33.42
N GLY A 450 -10.60 4.59 33.79
CA GLY A 450 -11.99 5.06 33.90
C GLY A 450 -12.68 5.32 32.55
N TYR A 451 -11.98 5.19 31.42
CA TYR A 451 -12.55 5.37 30.08
C TYR A 451 -13.58 4.29 29.76
N GLU A 452 -14.71 4.68 29.19
CA GLU A 452 -15.76 3.73 28.79
C GLU A 452 -15.28 2.87 27.60
N TYR A 453 -15.54 1.57 27.66
CA TYR A 453 -15.29 0.64 26.57
C TYR A 453 -16.56 -0.06 26.12
N GLN A 454 -16.58 -0.43 24.85
CA GLN A 454 -17.67 -1.17 24.21
C GLN A 454 -17.07 -2.19 23.24
N GLU A 455 -17.51 -3.44 23.30
CA GLU A 455 -17.17 -4.41 22.26
C GLU A 455 -17.86 -4.04 20.96
N GLY A 456 -17.22 -4.32 19.83
CA GLY A 456 -17.75 -3.97 18.52
C GLY A 456 -17.17 -4.82 17.41
N VAL A 457 -17.61 -4.53 16.19
CA VAL A 457 -17.07 -5.08 14.95
C VAL A 457 -16.75 -3.95 13.99
N PHE A 458 -15.57 -3.99 13.39
CA PHE A 458 -15.35 -3.31 12.12
C PHE A 458 -16.08 -4.10 11.05
N LEU A 459 -16.72 -3.39 10.13
CA LEU A 459 -17.37 -3.98 8.98
C LEU A 459 -16.59 -3.59 7.73
N LYS A 460 -16.71 -4.39 6.68
CA LYS A 460 -16.16 -4.13 5.35
C LYS A 460 -17.07 -4.78 4.31
N LEU A 461 -17.51 -4.02 3.32
CA LEU A 461 -18.28 -4.54 2.19
C LEU A 461 -17.33 -4.69 0.99
N GLU A 462 -17.06 -5.92 0.58
CA GLU A 462 -16.09 -6.21 -0.46
C GLU A 462 -16.61 -7.23 -1.47
N ARG A 463 -16.07 -7.19 -2.69
CA ARG A 463 -16.35 -8.16 -3.74
C ARG A 463 -15.17 -9.12 -3.87
N ILE A 464 -15.40 -10.41 -3.66
CA ILE A 464 -14.41 -11.49 -3.76
C ILE A 464 -15.03 -12.61 -4.59
N GLU A 465 -14.34 -13.06 -5.64
CA GLU A 465 -14.82 -14.10 -6.58
C GLU A 465 -16.25 -13.84 -7.08
N ASP A 466 -16.49 -12.62 -7.57
CA ASP A 466 -17.80 -12.15 -8.06
C ASP A 466 -18.95 -12.16 -7.04
N ARG A 467 -18.67 -12.40 -5.76
CA ARG A 467 -19.64 -12.38 -4.67
C ARG A 467 -19.39 -11.21 -3.73
N TRP A 468 -20.45 -10.67 -3.16
CA TRP A 468 -20.35 -9.63 -2.14
C TRP A 468 -20.30 -10.23 -0.74
N TRP A 469 -19.35 -9.76 0.06
CA TRP A 469 -19.12 -10.20 1.41
C TRP A 469 -19.13 -9.02 2.36
N CYS A 470 -19.84 -9.17 3.47
CA CYS A 470 -19.73 -8.32 4.64
C CYS A 470 -18.71 -8.96 5.59
N GLY A 471 -17.44 -8.60 5.43
CA GLY A 471 -16.39 -8.92 6.38
C GLY A 471 -16.64 -8.20 7.70
N PHE A 472 -16.42 -8.89 8.82
CA PHE A 472 -16.51 -8.29 10.13
C PHE A 472 -15.33 -8.70 11.01
N GLU A 473 -14.75 -7.74 11.72
CA GLU A 473 -13.59 -7.94 12.58
C GLU A 473 -13.93 -7.46 14.01
N PRO A 474 -14.10 -8.39 14.96
CA PRO A 474 -14.34 -8.06 16.36
C PRO A 474 -13.20 -7.23 16.97
N PHE A 475 -13.55 -6.15 17.66
CA PHE A 475 -12.60 -5.29 18.37
C PHE A 475 -13.22 -4.71 19.65
N THR A 476 -12.40 -4.10 20.50
CA THR A 476 -12.88 -3.34 21.67
C THR A 476 -12.67 -1.85 21.45
N PHE A 477 -13.76 -1.09 21.36
CA PHE A 477 -13.75 0.37 21.33
C PHE A 477 -13.52 0.92 22.74
N VAL A 478 -12.70 1.95 22.88
CA VAL A 478 -12.53 2.71 24.13
C VAL A 478 -12.70 4.19 23.80
N ASP A 479 -13.57 4.88 24.53
CA ASP A 479 -13.81 6.30 24.37
C ASP A 479 -12.75 7.11 25.15
N VAL A 480 -11.66 7.44 24.45
CA VAL A 480 -10.59 8.26 25.01
C VAL A 480 -10.95 9.73 24.78
N PRO A 481 -11.02 10.57 25.83
CA PRO A 481 -11.31 11.99 25.69
C PRO A 481 -10.33 12.66 24.71
N ARG A 482 -10.84 13.45 23.77
CA ARG A 482 -10.00 14.27 22.90
C ARG A 482 -9.69 15.59 23.60
N GLU A 483 -8.41 15.95 23.71
CA GLU A 483 -8.02 17.31 24.10
C GLU A 483 -8.56 18.30 23.04
N VAL A 484 -9.44 19.20 23.45
CA VAL A 484 -9.96 20.27 22.61
C VAL A 484 -8.99 21.44 22.72
N LEU A 485 -8.15 21.65 21.71
CA LEU A 485 -7.42 22.91 21.58
C LEU A 485 -8.43 24.05 21.29
N PRO A 486 -8.31 25.23 21.92
CA PRO A 486 -9.26 26.33 21.71
C PRO A 486 -9.25 26.82 20.26
N MET A 487 -10.44 27.00 19.67
CA MET A 487 -10.60 27.66 18.37
C MET A 487 -10.20 29.14 18.49
N GLN A 488 -9.10 29.55 17.86
CA GLN A 488 -8.89 30.95 17.48
C GLN A 488 -9.45 31.19 16.07
N ALA A 489 -10.05 32.37 15.89
CA ALA A 489 -10.80 32.84 14.73
C ALA A 489 -9.89 33.12 13.50
N PRO A 490 -10.48 33.35 12.30
CA PRO A 490 -9.89 32.95 11.02
C PRO A 490 -8.96 34.00 10.41
N GLU A 491 -7.78 33.56 9.97
CA GLU A 491 -7.05 34.23 8.89
C GLU A 491 -6.55 33.17 7.90
N ASP A 492 -6.70 33.49 6.62
CA ASP A 492 -6.48 32.62 5.47
C ASP A 492 -5.15 31.86 5.52
N ARG A 493 -5.23 30.56 5.79
CA ARG A 493 -4.15 29.60 5.47
C ARG A 493 -4.75 28.34 4.87
N VAL A 494 -4.49 28.19 3.57
CA VAL A 494 -4.65 26.95 2.81
C VAL A 494 -3.71 25.90 3.40
N GLU A 495 -4.29 24.74 3.71
CA GLU A 495 -3.67 23.44 3.96
C GLU A 495 -2.51 23.37 4.96
N LEU A 496 -2.84 23.24 6.25
CA LEU A 496 -1.95 22.66 7.25
C LEU A 496 -2.72 21.65 8.11
N GLU A 497 -2.21 20.43 8.06
CA GLU A 497 -2.01 19.49 9.17
C GLU A 497 -3.18 19.26 10.14
N ARG A 498 -3.61 18.00 10.19
CA ARG A 498 -4.42 17.49 11.30
C ARG A 498 -3.74 17.88 12.62
N PRO A 499 -4.47 18.42 13.61
CA PRO A 499 -3.88 18.63 14.92
C PRO A 499 -3.40 17.28 15.44
N ALA A 500 -2.09 17.21 15.68
CA ALA A 500 -1.42 16.08 16.28
C ALA A 500 -2.17 15.72 17.56
N ILE A 501 -2.70 14.50 17.62
CA ILE A 501 -3.03 13.87 18.89
C ILE A 501 -1.77 14.01 19.75
N GLY A 502 -1.91 14.61 20.93
CA GLY A 502 -0.79 14.90 21.83
C GLY A 502 0.16 13.72 21.98
N ARG A 503 1.43 14.00 22.32
CA ARG A 503 2.58 13.09 22.45
C ARG A 503 2.42 11.90 23.44
N GLY A 504 1.20 11.51 23.82
CA GLY A 504 0.90 10.28 24.55
C GLY A 504 0.35 9.21 23.60
N GLY A 505 0.96 8.02 23.60
CA GLY A 505 0.41 6.86 22.90
C GLY A 505 -1.01 6.51 23.37
N ASP A 506 -1.66 5.58 22.67
CA ASP A 506 -3.01 5.09 23.01
C ASP A 506 -3.05 4.52 24.45
N PRO A 507 -3.64 5.22 25.43
CA PRO A 507 -3.48 4.92 26.85
C PRO A 507 -4.14 3.59 27.23
N ALA A 508 -5.08 3.10 26.43
CA ALA A 508 -5.77 1.82 26.65
C ALA A 508 -5.23 0.66 25.78
N GLY A 509 -4.12 0.88 25.06
CA GLY A 509 -3.56 -0.10 24.13
C GLY A 509 -3.13 -1.40 24.78
N ASP A 510 -2.38 -1.33 25.89
CA ASP A 510 -1.94 -2.51 26.65
C ASP A 510 -3.13 -3.33 27.17
N TRP A 511 -4.11 -2.64 27.78
CA TRP A 511 -5.30 -3.30 28.29
C TRP A 511 -6.10 -4.02 27.19
N ARG A 512 -6.22 -3.42 26.00
CA ARG A 512 -6.85 -4.10 24.85
C ARG A 512 -6.06 -5.35 24.44
N ARG A 513 -4.73 -5.26 24.35
CA ARG A 513 -3.88 -6.42 24.01
C ARG A 513 -4.07 -7.57 24.99
N GLU A 514 -4.01 -7.31 26.29
CA GLU A 514 -4.20 -8.32 27.33
C GLU A 514 -5.58 -8.98 27.26
N ARG A 515 -6.63 -8.19 27.01
CA ARG A 515 -8.02 -8.67 26.89
C ARG A 515 -8.20 -9.63 25.71
N TRP A 516 -7.51 -9.40 24.59
CA TRP A 516 -7.60 -10.26 23.40
C TRP A 516 -6.60 -11.42 23.40
N ALA A 517 -5.46 -11.29 24.10
CA ALA A 517 -4.40 -12.32 24.14
C ALA A 517 -4.88 -13.69 24.67
N ARG A 518 -5.89 -13.70 25.54
CA ARG A 518 -6.42 -14.94 26.14
C ARG A 518 -7.48 -15.65 25.28
N LYS A 519 -7.86 -15.08 24.15
CA LYS A 519 -8.89 -15.63 23.26
C LYS A 519 -8.24 -16.53 22.20
N PHE A 520 -8.24 -17.83 22.46
CA PHE A 520 -7.77 -18.86 21.53
C PHE A 520 -8.86 -19.29 20.54
N ASN A 521 -8.54 -20.16 19.57
CA ASN A 521 -9.42 -20.53 18.45
C ASN A 521 -10.86 -20.90 18.84
N LYS A 522 -11.07 -21.62 19.96
CA LYS A 522 -12.43 -22.00 20.42
C LYS A 522 -13.26 -20.77 20.83
N GLN A 523 -12.67 -19.81 21.53
CA GLN A 523 -13.34 -18.57 21.94
C GLN A 523 -13.59 -17.67 20.73
N TRP A 524 -12.64 -17.58 19.80
CA TRP A 524 -12.80 -16.87 18.53
C TRP A 524 -13.98 -17.39 17.71
N ALA A 525 -14.09 -18.71 17.55
CA ALA A 525 -15.22 -19.32 16.83
C ALA A 525 -16.57 -18.99 17.50
N GLY A 526 -16.62 -18.97 18.84
CA GLY A 526 -17.80 -18.54 19.59
C GLY A 526 -18.16 -17.08 19.37
N ILE A 527 -17.15 -16.18 19.40
CA ILE A 527 -17.32 -14.74 19.16
C ILE A 527 -17.84 -14.47 17.75
N ILE A 528 -17.24 -15.13 16.75
CA ILE A 528 -17.67 -15.02 15.34
C ILE A 528 -19.11 -15.51 15.18
N SER A 529 -19.47 -16.65 15.79
CA SER A 529 -20.85 -17.15 15.79
C SER A 529 -21.84 -16.16 16.42
N ALA A 530 -21.50 -15.61 17.58
CA ALA A 530 -22.38 -14.68 18.29
C ALA A 530 -22.58 -13.37 17.52
N TRP A 531 -21.52 -12.83 16.90
CA TRP A 531 -21.64 -11.66 16.04
C TRP A 531 -22.44 -11.95 14.77
N ALA A 532 -22.18 -13.07 14.09
CA ALA A 532 -22.96 -13.46 12.92
C ALA A 532 -24.45 -13.60 13.25
N ALA A 533 -24.80 -14.28 14.34
CA ALA A 533 -26.18 -14.41 14.81
C ALA A 533 -26.82 -13.07 15.16
N LEU A 534 -26.09 -12.20 15.88
CA LEU A 534 -26.60 -10.87 16.23
C LEU A 534 -26.86 -10.04 14.97
N LEU A 535 -25.92 -9.98 14.03
CA LEU A 535 -26.03 -9.16 12.81
C LEU A 535 -27.12 -9.65 11.86
N THR A 536 -27.40 -10.96 11.83
CA THR A 536 -28.32 -11.58 10.87
C THR A 536 -29.67 -11.98 11.46
N SER A 537 -29.88 -11.78 12.76
CA SER A 537 -31.14 -12.02 13.47
C SER A 537 -32.30 -11.22 12.86
N THR A 538 -33.00 -11.83 11.91
CA THR A 538 -34.15 -11.28 11.19
C THR A 538 -35.08 -12.40 10.77
N ASP A 539 -36.38 -12.08 10.68
CA ASP A 539 -37.37 -12.96 10.10
C ASP A 539 -37.18 -12.97 8.57
N GLY A 540 -36.60 -14.05 8.04
CA GLY A 540 -36.44 -14.27 6.60
C GLY A 540 -35.12 -13.81 5.97
N GLY A 541 -34.06 -13.57 6.76
CA GLY A 541 -32.69 -13.36 6.25
C GLY A 541 -32.46 -12.03 5.52
N ARG A 542 -33.41 -11.09 5.62
CA ARG A 542 -33.32 -9.75 5.01
C ARG A 542 -33.19 -8.68 6.07
N VAL A 543 -32.21 -7.80 5.92
CA VAL A 543 -32.05 -6.59 6.74
C VAL A 543 -32.46 -5.36 5.94
N ARG A 544 -33.16 -4.44 6.60
CA ARG A 544 -33.64 -3.18 6.00
C ARG A 544 -33.05 -1.99 6.75
N ALA A 545 -32.61 -0.95 6.04
CA ALA A 545 -32.03 0.23 6.67
C ALA A 545 -33.07 1.05 7.46
N PHE A 546 -34.30 1.17 6.93
CA PHE A 546 -35.34 2.02 7.51
C PHE A 546 -36.63 1.25 7.87
N GLY A 547 -36.96 0.18 7.15
CA GLY A 547 -38.22 -0.55 7.27
C GLY A 547 -39.40 0.28 6.78
N LEU A 548 -39.29 0.86 5.58
CA LEU A 548 -40.33 1.73 5.00
C LEU A 548 -41.54 0.91 4.53
N GLU A 549 -42.71 1.56 4.52
CA GLU A 549 -43.92 1.08 3.86
C GLU A 549 -43.86 1.34 2.35
N ASP A 550 -44.48 0.48 1.56
CA ASP A 550 -44.48 0.59 0.10
C ASP A 550 -45.07 1.95 -0.34
N GLY A 551 -44.38 2.62 -1.27
CA GLY A 551 -44.79 3.93 -1.80
C GLY A 551 -44.41 5.13 -0.92
N SER A 552 -43.91 4.94 0.30
CA SER A 552 -43.49 6.05 1.19
C SER A 552 -42.08 6.59 0.91
N GLY A 553 -41.29 5.84 0.15
CA GLY A 553 -39.90 6.15 -0.21
C GLY A 553 -39.18 4.92 -0.76
N VAL A 554 -37.85 4.96 -0.78
CA VAL A 554 -37.01 3.82 -1.20
C VAL A 554 -36.14 3.37 -0.02
N ASP A 555 -36.25 2.09 0.35
CA ASP A 555 -35.47 1.49 1.42
C ASP A 555 -34.28 0.70 0.86
N ALA A 556 -33.21 0.61 1.65
CA ALA A 556 -32.09 -0.26 1.32
C ALA A 556 -32.32 -1.63 1.96
N VAL A 557 -32.57 -2.64 1.12
CA VAL A 557 -32.82 -4.02 1.54
C VAL A 557 -31.65 -4.90 1.11
N PHE A 558 -31.14 -5.68 2.05
CA PHE A 558 -30.04 -6.63 1.82
C PHE A 558 -30.49 -8.03 2.23
N SER A 559 -30.21 -9.04 1.42
CA SER A 559 -30.25 -10.44 1.84
C SER A 559 -28.85 -10.86 2.30
N ILE A 560 -28.73 -11.33 3.54
CA ILE A 560 -27.44 -11.70 4.12
C ILE A 560 -27.54 -13.13 4.67
N SER A 561 -26.58 -13.97 4.29
CA SER A 561 -26.45 -15.32 4.81
C SER A 561 -26.29 -15.30 6.32
N GLN A 562 -27.05 -16.16 7.01
CA GLN A 562 -26.92 -16.38 8.46
C GLN A 562 -25.66 -17.19 8.82
N VAL A 563 -25.05 -17.84 7.83
CA VAL A 563 -23.84 -18.64 7.99
C VAL A 563 -22.66 -17.86 7.43
N THR A 564 -21.55 -17.88 8.17
CA THR A 564 -20.29 -17.28 7.73
C THR A 564 -19.63 -18.09 6.61
N GLY A 565 -18.75 -17.46 5.83
CA GLY A 565 -17.94 -18.15 4.83
C GLY A 565 -16.98 -19.17 5.46
N TRP A 566 -16.69 -20.23 4.70
CA TRP A 566 -15.70 -21.26 5.03
C TRP A 566 -14.83 -21.53 3.81
N SER A 567 -13.55 -21.85 4.04
CA SER A 567 -12.66 -22.30 2.98
C SER A 567 -13.07 -23.68 2.50
N ARG A 568 -12.62 -24.04 1.28
CA ARG A 568 -12.52 -25.46 0.93
C ARG A 568 -11.53 -26.15 1.88
N PRO A 569 -11.68 -27.46 2.14
CA PRO A 569 -10.73 -28.19 2.96
C PRO A 569 -9.32 -28.08 2.36
N SER A 570 -8.32 -27.80 3.20
CA SER A 570 -6.94 -27.69 2.76
C SER A 570 -6.30 -29.08 2.73
N HIS A 571 -5.81 -29.50 1.56
CA HIS A 571 -5.26 -30.84 1.33
C HIS A 571 -3.72 -30.88 1.27
N HIS A 572 -3.03 -29.73 1.32
CA HIS A 572 -1.63 -29.64 0.89
C HIS A 572 -0.72 -28.78 1.79
N HIS A 573 -1.16 -28.42 2.99
CA HIS A 573 -0.35 -27.57 3.88
C HIS A 573 -0.03 -28.33 5.17
N ASP A 574 1.27 -28.57 5.42
CA ASP A 574 1.82 -29.37 6.52
C ASP A 574 1.27 -28.99 7.91
N TYR A 575 0.91 -27.73 8.10
CA TYR A 575 0.23 -27.22 9.30
C TYR A 575 -1.00 -28.07 9.71
N PHE A 576 -1.70 -28.62 8.73
CA PHE A 576 -2.93 -29.40 8.90
C PHE A 576 -2.72 -30.91 9.05
N GLU A 577 -1.49 -31.40 8.87
CA GLU A 577 -1.11 -32.80 9.07
C GLU A 577 -0.60 -33.10 10.48
N ARG A 578 -0.65 -32.12 11.39
CA ARG A 578 -0.24 -32.31 12.79
C ARG A 578 -1.19 -33.29 13.48
N ALA A 579 -0.77 -34.55 13.57
CA ALA A 579 -1.34 -35.51 14.50
C ALA A 579 -1.18 -34.94 15.93
N LYS A 580 -2.29 -34.92 16.66
CA LYS A 580 -2.31 -34.52 18.08
C LYS A 580 -1.58 -35.52 18.95
#